data_AF-A0A2S5MUZ8-F1
#
_entry.id   AF-A0A2S5MUZ8-F1
#
_cell.length_a   1.000
_cell.length_b   1.000
_cell.length_c   1.000
_cell.angle_alpha   90.00
_cell.angle_beta   90.00
_cell.angle_gamma   90.00
#
_symmetry.space_group_name_H-M   'P 1'
#
loop_
_entity.id
_entity.type
_entity.pdbx_description
1 polymer ?
#
loop_
_entity_poly.entity_id
_entity_poly.type
_entity_poly.pdbx_seq_one_letter_code
_entity_poly.pdbx_strand_id
1 'polypeptide(L)'
;MGALLNRARMTTATTGTGTITLGSAVAGFATFAEAGAANATVYSYCIEDGNDFEIGVGTYTSSGTTFSRDTVTLSKISGTSGTSKINLSGSATIFVTALVSDIGTAFLTANTFTATQTITPAANTNALAVTGYSLTGSNAQSLIDLAGTWNTSGTPTAFKLNITNTAANAAANLMDLQIGGVSQIRARADGSNFRMSGARFGGNVAFEMDYNGGNPWNFSVGGTQIWSFSADGNGLRLKSDQPFGWSAGVSNNSPDTILLRDAADTVAQRRGTNAQTFRVYETYTDASNYERASLSCASNTATLAAETAGTGSDDMDVALTPAGAGLVKFGTHSAIAAETVTGYITIKDAAGNSRKIAVVS
;
A
#
# COMPACT_ATOMS: atom_id res chain seq x y z
N MET A 1 -43.26 11.99 -11.72
CA MET A 1 -43.09 13.31 -11.10
C MET A 1 -43.62 14.35 -12.05
N GLY A 2 -44.46 15.25 -11.57
CA GLY A 2 -44.81 16.44 -12.33
C GLY A 2 -43.73 17.51 -12.20
N ALA A 3 -43.59 18.36 -13.21
CA ALA A 3 -42.83 19.59 -13.06
C ALA A 3 -43.50 20.52 -12.04
N LEU A 4 -42.73 21.47 -11.49
CA LEU A 4 -43.21 22.46 -10.53
C LEU A 4 -43.05 23.88 -11.07
N LEU A 5 -43.91 24.78 -10.62
CA LEU A 5 -43.92 26.18 -10.99
C LEU A 5 -43.81 27.06 -9.74
N ASN A 6 -43.14 28.20 -9.89
CA ASN A 6 -43.00 29.16 -8.80
C ASN A 6 -44.31 29.92 -8.60
N ARG A 7 -44.97 29.69 -7.46
CA ARG A 7 -46.10 30.49 -6.96
C ARG A 7 -47.21 30.70 -8.01
N ALA A 8 -47.58 29.62 -8.71
CA ALA A 8 -48.59 29.66 -9.76
C ALA A 8 -49.95 29.17 -9.23
N ARG A 9 -50.97 30.04 -9.25
CA ARG A 9 -52.36 29.72 -8.85
C ARG A 9 -53.34 30.49 -9.72
N MET A 10 -54.30 29.80 -10.30
CA MET A 10 -55.28 30.37 -11.21
C MET A 10 -56.70 29.98 -10.80
N THR A 11 -57.66 30.84 -11.11
CA THR A 11 -59.08 30.54 -11.00
C THR A 11 -59.50 29.62 -12.15
N THR A 12 -60.62 28.92 -12.02
CA THR A 12 -61.28 28.25 -13.15
C THR A 12 -62.79 28.34 -13.02
N ALA A 13 -63.44 28.72 -14.12
CA ALA A 13 -64.90 28.72 -14.24
C ALA A 13 -65.47 27.38 -14.73
N THR A 14 -64.61 26.38 -14.98
CA THR A 14 -65.03 25.06 -15.43
C THR A 14 -65.88 24.38 -14.35
N THR A 15 -66.98 23.76 -14.77
CA THR A 15 -67.81 22.89 -13.93
C THR A 15 -67.61 21.43 -14.34
N GLY A 16 -68.00 20.48 -13.49
CA GLY A 16 -67.85 19.06 -13.84
C GLY A 16 -66.49 18.46 -13.45
N THR A 17 -66.18 17.29 -14.02
CA THR A 17 -64.92 16.54 -13.79
C THR A 17 -63.97 16.57 -14.99
N GLY A 18 -64.25 17.45 -15.96
CA GLY A 18 -63.51 17.53 -17.23
C GLY A 18 -62.16 18.23 -17.14
N THR A 19 -61.50 18.36 -18.28
CA THR A 19 -60.36 19.28 -18.47
C THR A 19 -60.78 20.69 -18.10
N ILE A 20 -59.92 21.41 -17.38
CA ILE A 20 -60.23 22.77 -16.92
C ILE A 20 -59.71 23.80 -17.91
N THR A 21 -60.47 24.88 -18.08
CA THR A 21 -59.98 26.12 -18.68
C THR A 21 -59.45 27.01 -17.57
N LEU A 22 -58.19 27.43 -17.70
CA LEU A 22 -57.53 28.29 -16.72
C LEU A 22 -58.02 29.73 -16.90
N GLY A 23 -58.44 30.35 -15.80
CA GLY A 23 -58.92 31.73 -15.74
C GLY A 23 -57.81 32.74 -15.50
N SER A 24 -58.06 33.76 -14.68
CA SER A 24 -57.02 34.69 -14.25
C SER A 24 -56.18 34.10 -13.11
N ALA A 25 -54.97 34.63 -12.92
CA ALA A 25 -54.22 34.36 -11.70
C ALA A 25 -55.02 34.81 -10.47
N VAL A 26 -54.98 34.00 -9.42
CA VAL A 26 -55.47 34.41 -8.10
C VAL A 26 -54.59 35.55 -7.60
N ALA A 27 -55.18 36.55 -6.93
CA ALA A 27 -54.44 37.72 -6.44
C ALA A 27 -53.18 37.30 -5.64
N GLY A 28 -52.02 37.82 -6.04
CA GLY A 28 -50.73 37.51 -5.41
C GLY A 28 -50.04 36.24 -5.91
N PHE A 29 -50.51 35.64 -7.00
CA PHE A 29 -49.91 34.49 -7.68
C PHE A 29 -49.66 34.81 -9.17
N ALA A 30 -48.78 34.03 -9.81
CA ALA A 30 -48.57 34.08 -11.26
C ALA A 30 -49.58 33.17 -11.99
N THR A 31 -49.88 33.48 -13.24
CA THR A 31 -50.46 32.50 -14.16
C THR A 31 -49.45 31.38 -14.43
N PHE A 32 -49.91 30.24 -14.93
CA PHE A 32 -49.02 29.12 -15.25
C PHE A 32 -48.03 29.52 -16.35
N ALA A 33 -48.48 30.29 -17.34
CA ALA A 33 -47.61 30.81 -18.41
C ALA A 33 -46.53 31.75 -17.87
N GLU A 34 -46.89 32.72 -17.01
CA GLU A 34 -45.92 33.65 -16.40
C GLU A 34 -44.92 32.92 -15.49
N ALA A 35 -45.34 31.84 -14.83
CA ALA A 35 -44.47 31.01 -14.01
C ALA A 35 -43.57 30.07 -14.85
N GLY A 36 -43.66 30.10 -16.18
CA GLY A 36 -42.80 29.35 -17.09
C GLY A 36 -43.33 27.99 -17.51
N ALA A 37 -44.65 27.75 -17.44
CA ALA A 37 -45.22 26.47 -17.85
C ALA A 37 -44.97 26.17 -19.34
N ALA A 38 -44.19 25.12 -19.60
CA ALA A 38 -44.00 24.53 -20.92
C ALA A 38 -45.27 23.80 -21.40
N ASN A 39 -45.59 23.95 -22.69
CA ASN A 39 -46.72 23.29 -23.34
C ASN A 39 -46.58 21.76 -23.31
N ALA A 40 -47.70 21.05 -23.24
CA ALA A 40 -47.77 19.58 -23.22
C ALA A 40 -46.91 18.93 -22.12
N THR A 41 -46.64 19.66 -21.04
CA THR A 41 -45.85 19.19 -19.90
C THR A 41 -46.77 18.82 -18.75
N VAL A 42 -46.42 17.72 -18.07
CA VAL A 42 -47.12 17.23 -16.88
C VAL A 42 -46.64 18.01 -15.65
N TYR A 43 -47.58 18.58 -14.90
CA TYR A 43 -47.34 19.25 -13.63
C TYR A 43 -48.10 18.56 -12.50
N SER A 44 -47.51 18.64 -11.32
CA SER A 44 -48.18 18.23 -10.09
C SER A 44 -49.06 19.36 -9.59
N TYR A 45 -50.31 19.07 -9.24
CA TYR A 45 -51.30 20.10 -8.94
C TYR A 45 -52.12 19.78 -7.69
N CYS A 46 -52.74 20.84 -7.18
CA CYS A 46 -53.87 20.78 -6.27
C CYS A 46 -55.01 21.64 -6.84
N ILE A 47 -56.22 21.10 -6.84
CA ILE A 47 -57.45 21.88 -7.06
C ILE A 47 -58.18 21.95 -5.74
N GLU A 48 -58.65 23.15 -5.39
CA GLU A 48 -59.51 23.43 -4.24
C GLU A 48 -60.81 24.04 -4.73
N ASP A 49 -61.93 23.50 -4.23
CA ASP A 49 -63.27 23.99 -4.50
C ASP A 49 -64.14 23.88 -3.24
N GLY A 50 -64.38 25.02 -2.59
CA GLY A 50 -64.98 25.05 -1.26
C GLY A 50 -64.15 24.27 -0.24
N ASN A 51 -64.74 23.24 0.36
CA ASN A 51 -64.07 22.35 1.33
C ASN A 51 -63.47 21.10 0.68
N ASP A 52 -63.71 20.89 -0.61
CA ASP A 52 -63.24 19.73 -1.35
C ASP A 52 -61.91 20.05 -2.03
N PHE A 53 -61.04 19.05 -2.11
CA PHE A 53 -59.78 19.19 -2.83
C PHE A 53 -59.41 17.90 -3.55
N GLU A 54 -58.50 18.05 -4.50
CA GLU A 54 -57.75 16.94 -5.04
C GLU A 54 -56.32 17.32 -5.36
N ILE A 55 -55.45 16.32 -5.34
CA ILE A 55 -54.07 16.41 -5.76
C ILE A 55 -53.75 15.31 -6.76
N GLY A 56 -52.92 15.63 -7.74
CA GLY A 56 -52.60 14.71 -8.81
C GLY A 56 -51.62 15.27 -9.80
N VAL A 57 -51.53 14.60 -10.95
CA VAL A 57 -50.75 15.07 -12.09
C VAL A 57 -51.67 15.39 -13.26
N GLY A 58 -51.32 16.42 -13.99
CA GLY A 58 -52.11 16.92 -15.09
C GLY A 58 -51.26 17.65 -16.12
N THR A 59 -51.73 17.64 -17.36
CA THR A 59 -50.99 18.21 -18.50
C THR A 59 -51.48 19.63 -18.80
N TYR A 60 -50.56 20.60 -18.80
CA TYR A 60 -50.83 21.96 -19.24
C TYR A 60 -50.77 22.07 -20.76
N THR A 61 -51.79 22.69 -21.37
CA THR A 61 -51.82 23.01 -22.80
C THR A 61 -51.94 24.53 -22.97
N SER A 62 -50.94 25.13 -23.61
CA SER A 62 -50.89 26.59 -23.81
C SER A 62 -51.98 27.07 -24.77
N SER A 63 -52.26 26.29 -25.81
CA SER A 63 -53.39 26.54 -26.73
C SER A 63 -54.71 26.34 -26.00
N GLY A 64 -55.52 27.39 -25.92
CA GLY A 64 -56.79 27.40 -25.18
C GLY A 64 -56.63 27.45 -23.65
N THR A 65 -55.40 27.64 -23.13
CA THR A 65 -55.07 27.77 -21.70
C THR A 65 -55.79 26.72 -20.85
N THR A 66 -55.59 25.44 -21.16
CA THR A 66 -56.27 24.34 -20.47
C THR A 66 -55.30 23.51 -19.62
N PHE A 67 -55.86 22.82 -18.64
CA PHE A 67 -55.13 21.87 -17.81
C PHE A 67 -55.93 20.57 -17.67
N SER A 68 -55.34 19.47 -18.13
CA SER A 68 -55.94 18.15 -17.96
C SER A 68 -55.77 17.66 -16.53
N ARG A 69 -56.69 16.82 -16.06
CA ARG A 69 -56.62 16.13 -14.78
C ARG A 69 -56.33 14.67 -15.07
N ASP A 70 -55.08 14.33 -15.35
CA ASP A 70 -54.70 13.03 -15.93
C ASP A 70 -54.83 11.91 -14.89
N THR A 71 -54.35 12.14 -13.67
CA THR A 71 -54.45 11.16 -12.58
C THR A 71 -54.61 11.89 -11.25
N VAL A 72 -55.64 11.55 -10.50
CA VAL A 72 -55.84 12.01 -9.12
C VAL A 72 -55.23 10.97 -8.18
N THR A 73 -54.32 11.42 -7.34
CA THR A 73 -53.60 10.56 -6.38
C THR A 73 -54.23 10.57 -5.00
N LEU A 74 -54.90 11.67 -4.65
CA LEU A 74 -55.70 11.80 -3.45
C LEU A 74 -56.75 12.90 -3.67
N SER A 75 -57.96 12.67 -3.20
CA SER A 75 -59.01 13.69 -3.10
C SER A 75 -59.77 13.57 -1.80
N LYS A 76 -60.40 14.68 -1.42
CA LYS A 76 -61.37 14.76 -0.33
C LYS A 76 -62.65 15.35 -0.90
N ILE A 77 -63.69 14.53 -1.00
CA ILE A 77 -65.00 14.92 -1.53
C ILE A 77 -66.01 14.78 -0.40
N SER A 78 -66.59 15.90 0.02
CA SER A 78 -67.55 15.97 1.14
C SER A 78 -67.05 15.23 2.39
N GLY A 79 -65.77 15.42 2.73
CA GLY A 79 -65.14 14.77 3.89
C GLY A 79 -64.72 13.31 3.67
N THR A 80 -64.94 12.71 2.50
CA THR A 80 -64.53 11.33 2.19
C THR A 80 -63.25 11.30 1.36
N SER A 81 -62.26 10.51 1.79
CA SER A 81 -60.99 10.36 1.06
C SER A 81 -61.14 9.43 -0.13
N GLY A 82 -60.50 9.72 -1.26
CA GLY A 82 -60.51 8.86 -2.43
C GLY A 82 -59.43 9.22 -3.46
N THR A 83 -59.63 8.75 -4.70
CA THR A 83 -58.77 9.01 -5.86
C THR A 83 -59.58 9.50 -7.07
N SER A 84 -60.81 9.96 -6.82
CA SER A 84 -61.73 10.45 -7.86
C SER A 84 -61.57 11.94 -8.08
N LYS A 85 -61.87 12.39 -9.29
CA LYS A 85 -61.94 13.82 -9.61
C LYS A 85 -63.05 14.51 -8.82
N ILE A 86 -62.77 15.63 -8.16
CA ILE A 86 -63.80 16.50 -7.58
C ILE A 86 -64.66 17.11 -8.68
N ASN A 87 -65.96 17.25 -8.43
CA ASN A 87 -66.89 17.92 -9.33
C ASN A 87 -66.79 19.43 -9.11
N LEU A 88 -66.35 20.19 -10.13
CA LEU A 88 -66.11 21.62 -9.98
C LEU A 88 -67.40 22.44 -10.02
N SER A 89 -67.47 23.46 -9.17
CA SER A 89 -68.57 24.40 -8.99
C SER A 89 -68.53 25.57 -9.96
N GLY A 90 -67.40 25.79 -10.64
CA GLY A 90 -67.13 26.99 -11.45
C GLY A 90 -66.51 28.14 -10.66
N SER A 91 -66.15 27.92 -9.40
CA SER A 91 -65.37 28.88 -8.57
C SER A 91 -64.07 28.30 -8.02
N ALA A 92 -63.65 27.14 -8.53
CA ALA A 92 -62.46 26.44 -8.06
C ALA A 92 -61.18 27.23 -8.37
N THR A 93 -60.13 26.88 -7.64
CA THR A 93 -58.77 27.35 -7.95
C THR A 93 -57.84 26.16 -8.13
N ILE A 94 -56.88 26.29 -9.04
CA ILE A 94 -55.82 25.32 -9.27
C ILE A 94 -54.48 25.98 -8.99
N PHE A 95 -53.56 25.24 -8.37
CA PHE A 95 -52.16 25.63 -8.26
C PHE A 95 -51.25 24.42 -8.47
N VAL A 96 -50.05 24.71 -8.97
CA VAL A 96 -48.99 23.70 -9.04
C VAL A 96 -48.36 23.56 -7.66
N THR A 97 -48.26 22.33 -7.17
CA THR A 97 -47.71 22.03 -5.84
C THR A 97 -46.90 20.74 -5.87
N ALA A 98 -45.95 20.62 -4.95
CA ALA A 98 -45.18 19.39 -4.78
C ALA A 98 -46.05 18.30 -4.13
N LEU A 99 -46.08 17.11 -4.73
CA LEU A 99 -46.61 15.90 -4.11
C LEU A 99 -45.47 15.14 -3.41
N VAL A 100 -45.82 14.21 -2.53
CA VAL A 100 -44.84 13.29 -1.93
C VAL A 100 -44.05 12.51 -2.98
N SER A 101 -44.68 12.19 -4.12
CA SER A 101 -44.01 11.54 -5.25
C SER A 101 -42.97 12.43 -5.94
N ASP A 102 -43.06 13.76 -5.78
CA ASP A 102 -42.15 14.74 -6.38
C ASP A 102 -40.98 15.09 -5.47
N ILE A 103 -41.16 14.94 -4.16
CA ILE A 103 -40.10 15.14 -3.16
C ILE A 103 -39.16 13.93 -3.12
N GLY A 104 -39.48 12.87 -3.86
CA GLY A 104 -38.55 11.81 -4.21
C GLY A 104 -38.19 10.91 -3.03
N THR A 105 -38.58 9.65 -3.15
CA THR A 105 -37.85 8.49 -2.61
C THR A 105 -36.40 8.40 -3.15
N ALA A 106 -35.94 9.38 -3.92
CA ALA A 106 -34.60 9.55 -4.47
C ALA A 106 -33.46 9.53 -3.43
N PHE A 107 -33.76 9.74 -2.14
CA PHE A 107 -32.76 9.57 -1.08
C PHE A 107 -32.43 8.10 -0.74
N LEU A 108 -33.13 7.08 -1.27
CA LEU A 108 -33.06 5.72 -0.72
C LEU A 108 -32.79 4.57 -1.71
N THR A 109 -32.43 4.82 -2.97
CA THR A 109 -32.18 3.68 -3.89
C THR A 109 -30.98 3.85 -4.82
N ALA A 110 -30.78 5.02 -5.44
CA ALA A 110 -29.53 5.36 -6.14
C ALA A 110 -29.44 6.88 -6.35
N ASN A 111 -28.37 7.50 -5.85
CA ASN A 111 -28.08 8.90 -6.10
C ASN A 111 -26.99 9.01 -7.16
N THR A 112 -27.26 9.74 -8.24
CA THR A 112 -26.24 10.13 -9.23
C THR A 112 -25.98 11.62 -9.07
N PHE A 113 -24.84 11.99 -8.50
CA PHE A 113 -24.40 13.37 -8.41
C PHE A 113 -23.56 13.71 -9.65
N THR A 114 -24.03 14.64 -10.48
CA THR A 114 -23.31 15.11 -11.68
C THR A 114 -22.48 16.36 -11.44
N ALA A 115 -22.63 16.99 -10.26
CA ALA A 115 -21.88 18.16 -9.82
C ALA A 115 -21.13 17.88 -8.51
N THR A 116 -20.10 18.69 -8.23
CA THR A 116 -19.30 18.59 -7.00
C THR A 116 -20.17 18.63 -5.76
N GLN A 117 -19.94 17.68 -4.86
CA GLN A 117 -20.55 17.67 -3.55
C GLN A 117 -19.52 18.17 -2.52
N THR A 118 -19.92 19.14 -1.69
CA THR A 118 -19.12 19.60 -0.54
C THR A 118 -19.82 19.17 0.73
N ILE A 119 -19.12 18.42 1.58
CA ILE A 119 -19.65 17.91 2.84
C ILE A 119 -18.96 18.66 3.99
N THR A 120 -19.74 19.43 4.74
CA THR A 120 -19.27 20.22 5.89
C THR A 120 -19.95 19.73 7.17
N PRO A 121 -19.39 18.73 7.86
CA PRO A 121 -19.96 18.25 9.11
C PRO A 121 -19.87 19.32 10.21
N ALA A 122 -20.80 19.29 11.16
CA ALA A 122 -20.65 20.07 12.39
C ALA A 122 -19.43 19.57 13.20
N ALA A 123 -18.87 20.43 14.05
CA ALA A 123 -17.79 20.00 14.95
C ALA A 123 -18.20 18.76 15.75
N ASN A 124 -17.25 17.83 15.94
CA ASN A 124 -17.45 16.56 16.67
C ASN A 124 -18.45 15.58 16.02
N THR A 125 -18.58 15.60 14.69
CA THR A 125 -19.41 14.64 13.94
C THR A 125 -18.66 14.02 12.75
N ASN A 126 -19.17 12.88 12.24
CA ASN A 126 -18.62 12.23 11.05
C ASN A 126 -19.22 12.82 9.77
N ALA A 127 -18.40 13.05 8.76
CA ALA A 127 -18.86 13.50 7.44
C ALA A 127 -19.55 12.38 6.63
N LEU A 128 -19.04 11.15 6.72
CA LEU A 128 -19.53 9.98 6.01
C LEU A 128 -19.37 8.74 6.91
N ALA A 129 -20.41 7.94 7.03
CA ALA A 129 -20.38 6.65 7.72
C ALA A 129 -21.07 5.60 6.83
N VAL A 130 -20.40 4.47 6.60
CA VAL A 130 -20.96 3.32 5.91
C VAL A 130 -20.98 2.15 6.89
N THR A 131 -22.18 1.79 7.37
CA THR A 131 -22.38 0.77 8.41
C THR A 131 -23.21 -0.38 7.89
N GLY A 132 -22.95 -1.60 8.37
CA GLY A 132 -23.73 -2.79 7.98
C GLY A 132 -23.38 -3.36 6.60
N TYR A 133 -22.28 -2.91 5.98
CA TYR A 133 -21.79 -3.50 4.75
C TYR A 133 -21.45 -4.98 4.97
N SER A 134 -22.04 -5.84 4.14
CA SER A 134 -21.86 -7.28 4.19
C SER A 134 -21.93 -7.84 2.77
N LEU A 135 -20.89 -8.54 2.36
CA LEU A 135 -20.91 -9.39 1.18
C LEU A 135 -21.06 -10.84 1.61
N THR A 136 -21.85 -11.61 0.86
CA THR A 136 -22.08 -13.03 1.12
C THR A 136 -21.93 -13.83 -0.17
N GLY A 137 -21.65 -15.13 -0.05
CA GLY A 137 -21.42 -16.00 -1.20
C GLY A 137 -20.22 -15.55 -2.03
N SER A 138 -20.39 -15.49 -3.36
CA SER A 138 -19.35 -15.08 -4.31
C SER A 138 -19.42 -13.60 -4.72
N ASN A 139 -20.13 -12.76 -3.97
CA ASN A 139 -20.20 -11.32 -4.28
C ASN A 139 -18.81 -10.68 -4.11
N ALA A 140 -18.40 -9.87 -5.10
CA ALA A 140 -17.07 -9.26 -5.17
C ALA A 140 -17.12 -7.71 -5.34
N GLN A 141 -18.24 -7.07 -4.99
CA GLN A 141 -18.37 -5.61 -5.11
C GLN A 141 -17.49 -4.88 -4.09
N SER A 142 -16.81 -3.80 -4.51
CA SER A 142 -16.07 -2.95 -3.58
C SER A 142 -17.01 -2.12 -2.69
N LEU A 143 -16.59 -1.84 -1.45
CA LEU A 143 -17.30 -0.90 -0.57
C LEU A 143 -17.29 0.53 -1.14
N ILE A 144 -16.16 0.93 -1.72
CA ILE A 144 -15.94 2.20 -2.42
C ILE A 144 -15.19 1.87 -3.71
N ASP A 145 -15.76 2.24 -4.87
CA ASP A 145 -15.14 2.10 -6.19
C ASP A 145 -14.88 3.50 -6.79
N LEU A 146 -13.62 3.80 -7.08
CA LEU A 146 -13.17 5.13 -7.52
C LEU A 146 -12.25 4.98 -8.73
N ALA A 147 -12.63 5.62 -9.83
CA ALA A 147 -11.89 5.57 -11.08
C ALA A 147 -11.87 6.94 -11.79
N GLY A 148 -10.83 7.18 -12.58
CA GLY A 148 -10.67 8.39 -13.38
C GLY A 148 -9.40 8.36 -14.24
N THR A 149 -9.25 9.37 -15.10
CA THR A 149 -8.11 9.52 -16.01
C THR A 149 -7.37 10.82 -15.74
N TRP A 150 -6.05 10.77 -15.55
CA TRP A 150 -5.19 11.94 -15.54
C TRP A 150 -4.64 12.19 -16.95
N ASN A 151 -5.14 13.23 -17.62
CA ASN A 151 -4.64 13.69 -18.91
C ASN A 151 -4.24 15.17 -18.79
N THR A 152 -3.17 15.42 -18.04
CA THR A 152 -2.71 16.78 -17.69
C THR A 152 -1.21 16.81 -17.44
N SER A 153 -0.58 17.98 -17.61
CA SER A 153 0.81 18.24 -17.24
C SER A 153 0.99 18.65 -15.77
N GLY A 154 -0.11 18.78 -15.01
CA GLY A 154 -0.07 19.05 -13.57
C GLY A 154 0.28 17.81 -12.72
N THR A 155 0.28 17.98 -11.39
CA THR A 155 0.61 16.94 -10.41
C THR A 155 -0.59 16.60 -9.52
N PRO A 156 -1.61 15.91 -10.04
CA PRO A 156 -2.84 15.60 -9.28
C PRO A 156 -2.57 14.67 -8.09
N THR A 157 -3.43 14.74 -7.08
CA THR A 157 -3.47 13.81 -5.93
C THR A 157 -4.84 13.13 -5.90
N ALA A 158 -4.88 11.79 -6.02
CA ALA A 158 -6.14 11.05 -6.02
C ALA A 158 -6.85 11.06 -4.66
N PHE A 159 -6.10 10.84 -3.58
CA PHE A 159 -6.59 10.89 -2.20
C PHE A 159 -5.77 11.88 -1.39
N LYS A 160 -6.41 12.91 -0.84
CA LYS A 160 -5.76 13.92 0.00
C LYS A 160 -6.41 13.95 1.38
N LEU A 161 -5.64 13.59 2.40
CA LEU A 161 -6.00 13.81 3.80
C LEU A 161 -4.97 14.78 4.40
N ASN A 162 -5.44 15.93 4.89
CA ASN A 162 -4.60 16.90 5.57
C ASN A 162 -5.24 17.28 6.90
N ILE A 163 -4.57 16.94 8.00
CA ILE A 163 -5.07 17.18 9.35
C ILE A 163 -4.16 18.17 10.06
N THR A 164 -4.73 19.31 10.49
CA THR A 164 -4.07 20.20 11.45
C THR A 164 -4.20 19.60 12.84
N ASN A 165 -3.12 18.97 13.32
CA ASN A 165 -3.09 18.37 14.65
C ASN A 165 -2.65 19.39 15.71
N THR A 166 -3.61 19.95 16.45
CA THR A 166 -3.30 20.90 17.54
C THR A 166 -2.98 20.20 18.86
N ALA A 167 -3.65 19.07 19.17
CA ALA A 167 -3.55 18.44 20.50
C ALA A 167 -4.00 16.96 20.55
N ALA A 168 -4.05 16.25 19.41
CA ALA A 168 -4.44 14.84 19.42
C ALA A 168 -3.42 14.01 20.21
N ASN A 169 -3.89 12.89 20.79
CA ASN A 169 -3.02 11.95 21.48
C ASN A 169 -1.88 11.47 20.55
N ALA A 170 -0.68 11.25 21.11
CA ALA A 170 0.46 10.74 20.35
C ALA A 170 0.14 9.45 19.59
N ALA A 171 -0.81 8.63 20.05
CA ALA A 171 -1.27 7.41 19.42
C ALA A 171 -2.20 7.59 18.21
N ALA A 172 -2.54 8.82 17.80
CA ALA A 172 -3.45 9.08 16.69
C ALA A 172 -2.94 8.52 15.35
N ASN A 173 -3.88 8.10 14.51
CA ASN A 173 -3.63 7.56 13.18
C ASN A 173 -4.24 8.46 12.10
N LEU A 174 -3.56 8.58 10.97
CA LEU A 174 -4.13 9.16 9.75
C LEU A 174 -4.95 8.12 8.99
N MET A 175 -4.61 6.84 9.13
CA MET A 175 -5.29 5.71 8.50
C MET A 175 -5.08 4.43 9.31
N ASP A 176 -6.12 3.62 9.44
CA ASP A 176 -6.07 2.30 10.09
C ASP A 176 -7.03 1.33 9.38
N LEU A 177 -6.47 0.37 8.64
CA LEU A 177 -7.22 -0.70 8.00
C LEU A 177 -7.16 -1.94 8.88
N GLN A 178 -8.32 -2.37 9.37
CA GLN A 178 -8.42 -3.44 10.36
C GLN A 178 -9.20 -4.64 9.84
N ILE A 179 -8.89 -5.82 10.36
CA ILE A 179 -9.72 -7.03 10.26
C ILE A 179 -9.96 -7.52 11.68
N GLY A 180 -11.22 -7.68 12.07
CA GLY A 180 -11.58 -8.14 13.42
C GLY A 180 -11.00 -7.29 14.56
N GLY A 181 -10.85 -5.97 14.34
CA GLY A 181 -10.27 -5.04 15.31
C GLY A 181 -8.74 -5.01 15.36
N VAL A 182 -8.06 -5.78 14.49
CA VAL A 182 -6.58 -5.80 14.41
C VAL A 182 -6.11 -5.02 13.20
N SER A 183 -5.29 -3.98 13.41
CA SER A 183 -4.62 -3.20 12.35
C SER A 183 -3.77 -4.10 11.45
N GLN A 184 -4.10 -4.11 10.16
CA GLN A 184 -3.33 -4.76 9.09
C GLN A 184 -2.37 -3.76 8.44
N ILE A 185 -2.88 -2.57 8.13
CA ILE A 185 -2.12 -1.42 7.60
C ILE A 185 -2.46 -0.21 8.45
N ARG A 186 -1.44 0.49 8.94
CA ARG A 186 -1.63 1.68 9.78
C ARG A 186 -0.57 2.73 9.49
N ALA A 187 -1.04 3.97 9.36
CA ALA A 187 -0.20 5.16 9.28
C ALA A 187 -0.47 6.04 10.51
N ARG A 188 0.55 6.22 11.36
CA ARG A 188 0.46 7.11 12.52
C ARG A 188 0.57 8.57 12.12
N ALA A 189 -0.11 9.44 12.87
CA ALA A 189 -0.06 10.88 12.65
C ALA A 189 1.31 11.51 12.96
N ASP A 190 2.13 10.84 13.78
CA ASP A 190 3.51 11.24 14.09
C ASP A 190 4.55 10.80 13.04
N GLY A 191 4.13 10.10 11.98
CA GLY A 191 5.01 9.59 10.92
C GLY A 191 5.91 8.40 11.33
N SER A 192 5.90 7.98 12.59
CA SER A 192 6.85 7.00 13.13
C SER A 192 6.63 5.56 12.67
N ASN A 193 5.46 5.24 12.10
CA ASN A 193 5.10 3.87 11.76
C ASN A 193 4.17 3.82 10.54
N PHE A 194 4.73 3.40 9.40
CA PHE A 194 3.98 2.70 8.36
C PHE A 194 4.20 1.20 8.57
N ARG A 195 3.26 0.53 9.23
CA ARG A 195 3.36 -0.92 9.51
C ARG A 195 2.45 -1.68 8.55
N MET A 196 3.00 -2.67 7.87
CA MET A 196 2.28 -3.66 7.09
C MET A 196 2.61 -5.05 7.64
N SER A 197 1.62 -5.75 8.20
CA SER A 197 1.81 -7.12 8.67
C SER A 197 1.93 -8.08 7.47
N GLY A 198 2.98 -8.91 7.43
CA GLY A 198 3.14 -9.92 6.38
C GLY A 198 3.45 -9.38 4.98
N ALA A 199 4.00 -8.17 4.86
CA ALA A 199 4.38 -7.59 3.58
C ALA A 199 5.32 -8.53 2.80
N ARG A 200 4.87 -8.99 1.62
CA ARG A 200 5.71 -9.65 0.62
C ARG A 200 5.98 -8.65 -0.49
N PHE A 201 7.22 -8.18 -0.57
CA PHE A 201 7.68 -7.32 -1.65
C PHE A 201 7.98 -8.20 -2.88
N GLY A 202 7.04 -8.30 -3.81
CA GLY A 202 7.23 -9.01 -5.08
C GLY A 202 7.68 -8.06 -6.20
N GLY A 203 8.47 -8.55 -7.16
CA GLY A 203 8.99 -7.77 -8.29
C GLY A 203 10.31 -7.04 -7.98
N ASN A 204 10.70 -6.11 -8.85
CA ASN A 204 11.90 -5.26 -8.68
C ASN A 204 11.64 -4.20 -7.61
N VAL A 205 11.77 -4.56 -6.33
CA VAL A 205 11.64 -3.61 -5.23
C VAL A 205 13.01 -3.01 -4.94
N ALA A 206 13.19 -1.75 -5.33
CA ALA A 206 14.29 -0.94 -4.82
C ALA A 206 13.95 -0.54 -3.38
N PHE A 207 14.72 -1.05 -2.41
CA PHE A 207 14.69 -0.52 -1.06
C PHE A 207 15.54 0.75 -1.03
N GLU A 208 14.94 1.89 -1.37
CA GLU A 208 15.54 3.20 -1.10
C GLU A 208 15.41 3.46 0.40
N MET A 209 16.54 3.45 1.11
CA MET A 209 16.60 3.59 2.56
C MET A 209 17.26 4.91 2.93
N ASP A 210 16.47 5.98 2.98
CA ASP A 210 16.96 7.30 3.39
C ASP A 210 17.23 7.33 4.91
N TYR A 211 18.51 7.42 5.28
CA TYR A 211 18.96 7.55 6.67
C TYR A 211 19.04 9.03 7.06
N ASN A 212 18.13 9.50 7.92
CA ASN A 212 18.14 10.89 8.41
C ASN A 212 18.19 11.02 9.95
N GLY A 213 18.69 9.99 10.65
CA GLY A 213 18.74 9.95 12.12
C GLY A 213 20.05 9.38 12.67
N GLY A 214 20.32 9.56 13.97
CA GLY A 214 21.58 9.12 14.61
C GLY A 214 21.68 7.62 14.92
N ASN A 215 20.63 6.82 14.71
CA ASN A 215 20.58 5.40 15.07
C ASN A 215 20.66 4.50 13.83
N PRO A 216 21.48 3.43 13.81
CA PRO A 216 21.72 2.61 12.62
C PRO A 216 20.46 1.93 12.07
N TRP A 217 20.44 1.69 10.75
CA TRP A 217 19.42 0.84 10.13
C TRP A 217 19.70 -0.62 10.47
N ASN A 218 18.73 -1.28 11.10
CA ASN A 218 18.88 -2.64 11.59
C ASN A 218 17.99 -3.61 10.82
N PHE A 219 18.55 -4.76 10.44
CA PHE A 219 17.76 -5.91 10.03
C PHE A 219 17.68 -6.88 11.20
N SER A 220 16.45 -7.16 11.63
CA SER A 220 16.17 -7.98 12.81
C SER A 220 15.19 -9.10 12.49
N VAL A 221 15.40 -10.27 13.07
CA VAL A 221 14.50 -11.43 12.97
C VAL A 221 14.06 -11.81 14.37
N GLY A 222 12.75 -11.90 14.62
CA GLY A 222 12.20 -12.23 15.94
C GLY A 222 12.56 -11.22 17.04
N GLY A 223 12.81 -9.95 16.68
CA GLY A 223 13.25 -8.91 17.62
C GLY A 223 14.76 -8.89 17.88
N THR A 224 15.52 -9.83 17.34
CA THR A 224 17.00 -9.88 17.44
C THR A 224 17.64 -9.23 16.22
N GLN A 225 18.46 -8.21 16.43
CA GLN A 225 19.28 -7.60 15.38
C GLN A 225 20.31 -8.61 14.84
N ILE A 226 20.35 -8.78 13.51
CA ILE A 226 21.31 -9.66 12.84
C ILE A 226 22.48 -8.85 12.28
N TRP A 227 22.19 -7.73 11.63
CA TRP A 227 23.18 -6.84 11.02
C TRP A 227 22.64 -5.42 10.89
N SER A 228 23.54 -4.46 10.69
CA SER A 228 23.19 -3.05 10.53
C SER A 228 24.08 -2.33 9.52
N PHE A 229 23.51 -1.30 8.89
CA PHE A 229 24.23 -0.28 8.14
C PHE A 229 24.21 1.02 8.92
N SER A 230 25.38 1.68 9.00
CA SER A 230 25.54 2.85 9.83
C SER A 230 26.46 3.89 9.20
N ALA A 231 26.07 5.16 9.35
CA ALA A 231 26.85 6.32 8.89
C ALA A 231 27.74 6.92 9.99
N ASP A 232 27.81 6.29 11.17
CA ASP A 232 28.68 6.66 12.32
C ASP A 232 30.18 6.39 12.08
N GLY A 233 30.57 6.04 10.85
CA GLY A 233 31.94 5.62 10.50
C GLY A 233 32.21 4.13 10.70
N ASN A 234 31.26 3.36 11.25
CA ASN A 234 31.43 1.93 11.47
C ASN A 234 30.90 1.05 10.32
N GLY A 235 30.17 1.61 9.35
CA GLY A 235 29.75 0.90 8.12
C GLY A 235 28.82 -0.30 8.37
N LEU A 236 29.09 -1.41 7.66
CA LEU A 236 28.36 -2.67 7.81
C LEU A 236 28.85 -3.46 9.03
N ARG A 237 27.93 -3.86 9.92
CA ARG A 237 28.25 -4.65 11.13
C ARG A 237 27.35 -5.87 11.23
N LEU A 238 27.93 -7.01 11.59
CA LEU A 238 27.23 -8.21 12.05
C LEU A 238 27.18 -8.22 13.59
N LYS A 239 26.11 -8.74 14.19
CA LYS A 239 26.10 -9.02 15.64
C LYS A 239 27.19 -10.05 15.97
N SER A 240 27.79 -9.96 17.17
CA SER A 240 29.00 -10.70 17.54
C SER A 240 28.92 -12.23 17.43
N ASP A 241 27.72 -12.81 17.44
CA ASP A 241 27.46 -14.25 17.31
C ASP A 241 26.83 -14.63 15.97
N GLN A 242 26.66 -13.68 15.04
CA GLN A 242 26.11 -13.92 13.72
C GLN A 242 27.25 -14.09 12.71
N PRO A 243 27.34 -15.26 12.03
CA PRO A 243 28.34 -15.46 11.00
C PRO A 243 27.96 -14.78 9.70
N PHE A 244 28.96 -14.45 8.89
CA PHE A 244 28.79 -14.39 7.44
C PHE A 244 28.99 -15.82 6.90
N GLY A 245 27.98 -16.40 6.25
CA GLY A 245 27.97 -17.83 5.99
C GLY A 245 27.28 -18.27 4.72
N TRP A 246 27.68 -19.45 4.25
CA TRP A 246 27.10 -20.20 3.14
C TRP A 246 26.71 -21.60 3.63
N SER A 247 25.74 -22.20 2.96
CA SER A 247 25.23 -23.54 3.23
C SER A 247 25.15 -24.35 1.93
N ALA A 248 25.29 -25.67 2.03
CA ALA A 248 24.97 -26.57 0.95
C ALA A 248 23.49 -26.45 0.54
N GLY A 249 23.27 -26.12 -0.74
CA GLY A 249 21.95 -26.00 -1.34
C GLY A 249 21.32 -24.61 -1.11
N VAL A 250 20.39 -24.52 -0.16
CA VAL A 250 19.61 -23.30 0.11
C VAL A 250 20.14 -22.56 1.34
N SER A 251 20.05 -21.23 1.33
CA SER A 251 20.58 -20.32 2.36
C SER A 251 20.00 -20.49 3.77
N ASN A 252 18.88 -21.23 3.92
CA ASN A 252 18.22 -21.44 5.21
C ASN A 252 18.69 -22.71 5.92
N ASN A 253 19.56 -23.51 5.30
CA ASN A 253 20.20 -24.64 5.95
C ASN A 253 21.25 -24.17 6.97
N SER A 254 21.69 -25.08 7.85
CA SER A 254 22.84 -24.81 8.70
C SER A 254 24.06 -24.49 7.82
N PRO A 255 24.77 -23.38 8.08
CA PRO A 255 25.88 -22.98 7.24
C PRO A 255 27.05 -23.95 7.40
N ASP A 256 27.68 -24.30 6.28
CA ASP A 256 28.83 -25.19 6.20
C ASP A 256 30.12 -24.47 5.80
N THR A 257 30.08 -23.16 5.59
CA THR A 257 31.26 -22.31 5.45
C THR A 257 30.93 -21.00 6.12
N ILE A 258 31.72 -20.59 7.13
CA ILE A 258 31.41 -19.37 7.89
C ILE A 258 32.67 -18.58 8.24
N LEU A 259 32.54 -17.25 8.20
CA LEU A 259 33.43 -16.29 8.82
C LEU A 259 32.72 -15.68 10.02
N LEU A 260 33.39 -15.66 11.16
CA LEU A 260 32.81 -15.17 12.40
C LEU A 260 33.85 -14.52 13.30
N ARG A 261 33.39 -13.67 14.22
CA ARG A 261 34.24 -13.04 15.22
C ARG A 261 34.66 -14.07 16.28
N ASP A 262 35.95 -14.22 16.51
CA ASP A 262 36.45 -15.06 17.61
C ASP A 262 36.63 -14.25 18.90
N ALA A 263 37.29 -13.11 18.78
CA ALA A 263 37.54 -12.15 19.85
C ALA A 263 37.63 -10.72 19.28
N ALA A 264 38.02 -9.74 20.11
CA ALA A 264 38.44 -8.44 19.60
C ALA A 264 39.53 -8.61 18.54
N ASP A 265 39.41 -7.86 17.45
CA ASP A 265 40.40 -7.79 16.37
C ASP A 265 40.74 -9.13 15.71
N THR A 266 39.90 -10.16 15.90
CA THR A 266 40.14 -11.53 15.43
C THR A 266 38.92 -12.07 14.67
N VAL A 267 39.12 -12.34 13.38
CA VAL A 267 38.16 -13.06 12.52
C VAL A 267 38.62 -14.50 12.32
N ALA A 268 37.69 -15.44 12.30
CA ALA A 268 37.98 -16.86 12.13
C ALA A 268 37.13 -17.48 11.03
N GLN A 269 37.76 -18.30 10.19
CA GLN A 269 37.08 -19.34 9.41
C GLN A 269 37.06 -20.63 10.24
N ARG A 270 35.95 -20.87 10.95
CA ARG A 270 35.83 -22.02 11.87
C ARG A 270 34.44 -22.63 11.85
N ARG A 271 34.34 -23.95 11.88
CA ARG A 271 33.06 -24.66 12.00
C ARG A 271 33.26 -26.09 12.52
N GLY A 272 32.93 -26.30 13.79
CA GLY A 272 33.06 -27.61 14.43
C GLY A 272 34.48 -28.15 14.37
N THR A 273 34.62 -29.47 14.26
CA THR A 273 35.91 -30.19 14.22
C THR A 273 36.38 -30.55 12.82
N ASN A 274 35.64 -30.14 11.78
CA ASN A 274 36.03 -30.42 10.40
C ASN A 274 37.23 -29.56 10.01
N ALA A 275 38.11 -30.12 9.18
CA ALA A 275 39.21 -29.39 8.57
C ALA A 275 38.70 -28.11 7.88
N GLN A 276 39.36 -26.98 8.14
CA GLN A 276 39.06 -25.71 7.49
C GLN A 276 40.13 -25.42 6.45
N THR A 277 39.72 -24.89 5.29
CA THR A 277 40.63 -24.56 4.20
C THR A 277 40.22 -23.24 3.56
N PHE A 278 41.15 -22.31 3.46
CA PHE A 278 41.06 -21.12 2.63
C PHE A 278 41.85 -21.36 1.35
N ARG A 279 41.30 -20.96 0.20
CA ARG A 279 41.92 -21.19 -1.12
C ARG A 279 41.89 -19.91 -1.95
N VAL A 280 42.99 -19.64 -2.63
CA VAL A 280 43.10 -18.58 -3.64
C VAL A 280 43.50 -19.24 -4.94
N TYR A 281 42.61 -19.18 -5.93
CA TYR A 281 42.84 -19.80 -7.23
C TYR A 281 43.56 -18.84 -8.15
N GLU A 282 44.62 -19.31 -8.79
CA GLU A 282 45.18 -18.67 -9.98
C GLU A 282 44.30 -19.01 -11.18
N THR A 283 43.98 -20.29 -11.35
CA THR A 283 43.05 -20.78 -12.38
C THR A 283 42.04 -21.77 -11.78
N TYR A 284 40.80 -21.75 -12.29
CA TYR A 284 39.77 -22.73 -11.94
C TYR A 284 38.85 -22.96 -13.14
N THR A 285 38.81 -24.20 -13.63
CA THR A 285 37.79 -24.64 -14.60
C THR A 285 36.80 -25.59 -13.95
N ASP A 286 37.30 -26.55 -13.17
CA ASP A 286 36.48 -27.52 -12.42
C ASP A 286 37.28 -28.13 -11.27
N ALA A 287 36.71 -29.13 -10.59
CA ALA A 287 37.33 -29.79 -9.44
C ALA A 287 38.58 -30.63 -9.77
N SER A 288 38.80 -30.97 -11.04
CA SER A 288 39.93 -31.74 -11.53
C SER A 288 40.96 -30.90 -12.29
N ASN A 289 40.66 -29.63 -12.56
CA ASN A 289 41.48 -28.71 -13.35
C ASN A 289 41.60 -27.35 -12.65
N TYR A 290 42.69 -27.14 -11.91
CA TYR A 290 42.95 -25.91 -11.17
C TYR A 290 44.44 -25.73 -10.81
N GLU A 291 44.79 -24.48 -10.50
CA GLU A 291 46.05 -24.06 -9.89
C GLU A 291 45.71 -23.09 -8.74
N ARG A 292 46.17 -23.38 -7.51
CA ARG A 292 45.79 -22.58 -6.34
C ARG A 292 46.79 -22.62 -5.19
N ALA A 293 46.77 -21.57 -4.38
CA ALA A 293 47.32 -21.58 -3.03
C ALA A 293 46.25 -22.01 -2.01
N SER A 294 46.64 -22.79 -1.00
CA SER A 294 45.77 -23.18 0.11
C SER A 294 46.41 -22.92 1.47
N LEU A 295 45.59 -22.50 2.43
CA LEU A 295 45.91 -22.47 3.86
C LEU A 295 44.90 -23.34 4.58
N SER A 296 45.36 -24.37 5.28
CA SER A 296 44.48 -25.29 6.00
C SER A 296 44.98 -25.66 7.38
N CYS A 297 44.05 -26.06 8.24
CA CYS A 297 44.37 -26.76 9.48
C CYS A 297 43.58 -28.07 9.53
N ALA A 298 44.30 -29.19 9.54
CA ALA A 298 43.75 -30.54 9.54
C ALA A 298 44.75 -31.51 10.17
N SER A 299 44.26 -32.57 10.84
CA SER A 299 45.11 -33.65 11.36
C SER A 299 46.33 -33.15 12.15
N ASN A 300 46.09 -32.21 13.08
CA ASN A 300 47.11 -31.55 13.91
C ASN A 300 48.21 -30.80 13.14
N THR A 301 47.98 -30.46 11.86
CA THR A 301 48.94 -29.75 11.00
C THR A 301 48.31 -28.48 10.44
N ALA A 302 49.04 -27.37 10.49
CA ALA A 302 48.74 -26.17 9.72
C ALA A 302 49.59 -26.19 8.44
N THR A 303 48.96 -26.11 7.28
CA THR A 303 49.61 -26.31 5.98
C THR A 303 49.40 -25.09 5.09
N LEU A 304 50.50 -24.55 4.56
CA LEU A 304 50.53 -23.66 3.40
C LEU A 304 50.97 -24.50 2.20
N ALA A 305 50.14 -24.59 1.16
CA ALA A 305 50.42 -25.42 -0.02
C ALA A 305 50.12 -24.70 -1.33
N ALA A 306 50.95 -24.99 -2.33
CA ALA A 306 50.63 -24.85 -3.73
C ALA A 306 49.99 -26.18 -4.19
N GLU A 307 48.82 -26.11 -4.82
CA GLU A 307 48.04 -27.26 -5.24
C GLU A 307 47.66 -27.12 -6.72
N THR A 308 47.93 -28.16 -7.49
CA THR A 308 47.63 -28.26 -8.92
C THR A 308 46.82 -29.53 -9.19
N ALA A 309 45.98 -29.50 -10.21
CA ALA A 309 45.29 -30.65 -10.76
C ALA A 309 45.04 -30.41 -12.26
N GLY A 310 45.25 -31.43 -13.09
CA GLY A 310 45.05 -31.35 -14.54
C GLY A 310 45.96 -32.32 -15.29
N THR A 311 46.15 -32.09 -16.59
CA THR A 311 47.06 -32.87 -17.45
C THR A 311 48.23 -32.05 -17.99
N GLY A 312 48.48 -30.87 -17.42
CA GLY A 312 49.59 -29.97 -17.78
C GLY A 312 50.85 -30.22 -16.97
N SER A 313 51.85 -29.34 -17.08
CA SER A 313 52.98 -29.33 -16.13
C SER A 313 52.54 -28.70 -14.82
N ASP A 314 52.48 -29.52 -13.77
CA ASP A 314 51.85 -29.24 -12.48
C ASP A 314 52.78 -28.56 -11.45
N ASP A 315 53.84 -27.89 -11.91
CA ASP A 315 54.86 -27.31 -11.04
C ASP A 315 54.45 -25.90 -10.56
N MET A 316 54.09 -25.76 -9.29
CA MET A 316 53.82 -24.46 -8.66
C MET A 316 54.73 -24.23 -7.44
N ASP A 317 55.45 -23.10 -7.47
CA ASP A 317 56.33 -22.68 -6.37
C ASP A 317 55.55 -22.00 -5.24
N VAL A 318 55.95 -22.26 -3.99
CA VAL A 318 55.51 -21.47 -2.81
C VAL A 318 56.58 -20.43 -2.48
N ALA A 319 56.38 -19.21 -2.96
CA ALA A 319 57.31 -18.10 -2.69
C ALA A 319 57.09 -17.50 -1.29
N LEU A 320 58.15 -17.37 -0.49
CA LEU A 320 58.16 -16.69 0.80
C LEU A 320 59.16 -15.52 0.76
N THR A 321 58.67 -14.32 0.48
CA THR A 321 59.50 -13.13 0.26
C THR A 321 59.25 -12.06 1.33
N PRO A 322 60.20 -11.83 2.26
CA PRO A 322 60.08 -10.75 3.24
C PRO A 322 60.22 -9.35 2.59
N ALA A 323 59.57 -8.34 3.17
CA ALA A 323 59.75 -6.94 2.76
C ALA A 323 61.02 -6.32 3.38
N GLY A 324 61.75 -5.51 2.61
CA GLY A 324 62.95 -4.80 3.09
C GLY A 324 64.02 -5.74 3.63
N ALA A 325 64.52 -5.49 4.84
CA ALA A 325 65.49 -6.33 5.54
C ALA A 325 64.86 -7.51 6.33
N GLY A 326 63.61 -7.88 6.02
CA GLY A 326 62.90 -8.98 6.69
C GLY A 326 63.53 -10.36 6.42
N LEU A 327 63.19 -11.34 7.25
CA LEU A 327 63.66 -12.73 7.15
C LEU A 327 62.47 -13.70 7.22
N VAL A 328 62.56 -14.84 6.52
CA VAL A 328 61.65 -15.98 6.74
C VAL A 328 62.14 -16.73 7.98
N LYS A 329 61.31 -16.81 9.02
CA LYS A 329 61.65 -17.44 10.31
C LYS A 329 60.94 -18.77 10.47
N PHE A 330 61.68 -19.81 10.89
CA PHE A 330 61.13 -21.13 11.21
C PHE A 330 61.26 -21.40 12.72
N GLY A 331 60.18 -21.15 13.48
CA GLY A 331 60.14 -21.37 14.92
C GLY A 331 61.07 -20.47 15.76
N THR A 332 61.20 -20.78 17.05
CA THR A 332 62.06 -20.08 18.03
C THR A 332 63.33 -20.84 18.37
N HIS A 333 63.82 -21.71 17.46
CA HIS A 333 64.89 -22.64 17.78
C HIS A 333 66.16 -21.89 18.22
N SER A 334 66.60 -22.16 19.45
CA SER A 334 67.88 -21.73 20.02
C SER A 334 68.69 -23.00 20.29
N ALA A 335 69.67 -23.30 19.42
CA ALA A 335 70.60 -24.38 19.67
C ALA A 335 71.59 -23.94 20.78
N ILE A 336 71.73 -24.76 21.83
CA ILE A 336 72.80 -24.61 22.83
C ILE A 336 73.93 -25.55 22.41
N ALA A 337 75.18 -25.11 22.57
CA ALA A 337 76.41 -25.60 21.91
C ALA A 337 76.85 -27.07 22.17
N ALA A 338 75.95 -27.99 22.50
CA ALA A 338 76.29 -29.40 22.75
C ALA A 338 75.25 -30.43 22.25
N GLU A 339 74.22 -30.04 21.50
CA GLU A 339 73.27 -31.01 20.93
C GLU A 339 73.70 -31.44 19.52
N THR A 340 73.81 -32.76 19.29
CA THR A 340 74.04 -33.29 17.94
C THR A 340 72.74 -33.15 17.14
N VAL A 341 72.65 -32.15 16.26
CA VAL A 341 71.50 -31.96 15.37
C VAL A 341 71.56 -32.98 14.23
N THR A 342 70.76 -34.04 14.30
CA THR A 342 70.66 -35.11 13.28
C THR A 342 69.71 -34.79 12.10
N GLY A 343 69.36 -33.52 11.87
CA GLY A 343 68.45 -33.10 10.81
C GLY A 343 69.11 -32.20 9.76
N TYR A 344 68.82 -32.42 8.48
CA TYR A 344 69.22 -31.57 7.36
C TYR A 344 67.97 -30.96 6.68
N ILE A 345 68.06 -29.72 6.21
CA ILE A 345 67.06 -29.18 5.27
C ILE A 345 67.46 -29.68 3.88
N THR A 346 66.59 -30.50 3.28
CA THR A 346 66.74 -30.89 1.88
C THR A 346 66.13 -29.79 1.00
N ILE A 347 66.95 -29.11 0.21
CA ILE A 347 66.50 -28.20 -0.84
C ILE A 347 66.76 -28.84 -2.19
N LYS A 348 65.93 -28.58 -3.20
CA LYS A 348 66.27 -28.93 -4.58
C LYS A 348 66.97 -27.75 -5.23
N ASP A 349 68.06 -27.99 -5.96
CA ASP A 349 68.63 -26.93 -6.80
C ASP A 349 67.84 -26.74 -8.10
N ALA A 350 68.24 -25.77 -8.93
CA ALA A 350 67.61 -25.47 -10.21
C ALA A 350 67.64 -26.66 -11.21
N ALA A 351 68.39 -27.73 -10.92
CA ALA A 351 68.42 -28.96 -11.69
C ALA A 351 67.64 -30.11 -11.02
N GLY A 352 66.85 -29.82 -9.98
CA GLY A 352 66.02 -30.80 -9.26
C GLY A 352 66.79 -31.71 -8.29
N ASN A 353 68.09 -31.51 -8.10
CA ASN A 353 68.91 -32.37 -7.25
C ASN A 353 68.70 -32.02 -5.77
N SER A 354 68.51 -33.03 -4.93
CA SER A 354 68.48 -32.86 -3.48
C SER A 354 69.85 -32.41 -2.95
N ARG A 355 69.95 -31.16 -2.51
CA ARG A 355 71.09 -30.58 -1.80
C ARG A 355 70.74 -30.56 -0.30
N LYS A 356 71.72 -30.91 0.53
CA LYS A 356 71.60 -30.79 1.97
C LYS A 356 72.25 -29.47 2.38
N ILE A 357 71.48 -28.55 2.93
CA ILE A 357 72.08 -27.45 3.70
C ILE A 357 72.34 -28.00 5.08
N ALA A 358 73.62 -28.17 5.42
CA ALA A 358 74.02 -28.38 6.80
C ALA A 358 73.78 -27.07 7.54
N VAL A 359 72.90 -27.08 8.54
CA VAL A 359 72.82 -25.98 9.50
C VAL A 359 73.99 -26.15 10.44
N VAL A 360 75.14 -25.61 10.05
CA VAL A 360 76.33 -25.56 10.91
C VAL A 360 76.25 -24.24 11.65
N SER A 361 76.03 -24.29 12.96
CA SER A 361 76.16 -23.13 13.84
C SER A 361 77.63 -22.73 13.99
#